data_AF-B1KRJ9-F1
#
_entry.id   AF-B1KRJ9-F1
#
_cell.length_a   1.000
_cell.length_b   1.000
_cell.length_c   1.000
_cell.angle_alpha   90.00
_cell.angle_beta   90.00
_cell.angle_gamma   90.00
#
_symmetry.space_group_name_H-M   'P 1'
#
loop_
_entity.id
_entity.type
_entity.pdbx_description
1 polymer ?
#
loop_
_entity_poly.entity_id
_entity_poly.type
_entity_poly.pdbx_seq_one_letter_code
_entity_poly.pdbx_strand_id
1 'polypeptide(L)'
;MNIELLGISSDQLEPSTSGYPNDLEEFDILMELDLCFENHQADSVFFEFYVASPKAIENRTINSFMPPTLVLEEFDWTLIKCHISKLLLHANGCKSWAEVATRLSGQIRPTSLSCFPF
;
A
#
# COMPACT_ATOMS: atom_id res chain seq x y z
N MET A 1 -9.13 -7.17 16.36
CA MET A 1 -7.73 -6.82 16.68
C MET A 1 -7.41 -5.53 15.94
N ASN A 2 -6.42 -4.76 16.37
CA ASN A 2 -5.92 -3.64 15.57
C ASN A 2 -4.85 -4.15 14.59
N ILE A 3 -4.69 -3.43 13.48
CA ILE A 3 -3.63 -3.70 12.50
C ILE A 3 -2.52 -2.69 12.71
N GLU A 4 -1.30 -3.17 12.76
CA GLU A 4 -0.09 -2.36 12.87
C GLU A 4 0.66 -2.37 11.54
N LEU A 5 1.20 -1.21 11.16
CA LEU A 5 2.13 -1.07 10.04
C LEU A 5 3.55 -1.23 10.58
N LEU A 6 4.22 -2.33 10.22
CA LEU A 6 5.61 -2.59 10.59
C LEU A 6 6.58 -1.87 9.67
N GLY A 7 6.26 -1.80 8.38
CA GLY A 7 7.13 -1.21 7.37
C GLY A 7 6.37 -0.80 6.11
N ILE A 8 6.93 0.17 5.40
CA ILE A 8 6.51 0.56 4.05
C ILE A 8 7.75 0.80 3.20
N SER A 9 7.78 0.20 2.01
CA SER A 9 8.94 0.22 1.12
C SER A 9 8.53 0.13 -0.35
N SER A 10 9.49 0.39 -1.23
CA SER A 10 9.37 0.13 -2.67
C SER A 10 10.75 -0.13 -3.25
N ASP A 11 10.89 -1.18 -4.04
CA ASP A 11 12.11 -1.50 -4.77
C ASP A 11 12.38 -0.55 -5.95
N GLN A 12 11.41 0.30 -6.30
CA GLN A 12 11.50 1.25 -7.42
C GLN A 12 12.11 2.61 -7.03
N LEU A 13 12.37 2.82 -5.74
CA LEU A 13 12.95 4.06 -5.23
C LEU A 13 14.48 3.93 -5.16
N GLU A 14 15.17 4.35 -6.24
CA GLU A 14 16.64 4.38 -6.32
C GLU A 14 17.24 5.80 -6.16
N PRO A 15 18.43 5.94 -5.53
CA PRO A 15 19.08 4.91 -4.73
C PRO A 15 18.24 4.61 -3.49
N SER A 16 18.30 3.37 -3.01
CA SER A 16 17.64 2.92 -1.77
C SER A 16 17.96 3.78 -0.54
N THR A 17 18.98 4.65 -0.64
CA THR A 17 19.39 5.61 0.38
C THR A 17 18.60 6.93 0.40
N SER A 18 18.00 7.37 -0.72
CA SER A 18 17.17 8.59 -0.73
C SER A 18 15.74 8.26 -0.30
N GLY A 19 15.19 7.15 -0.80
CA GLY A 19 13.79 6.80 -0.63
C GLY A 19 12.85 7.71 -1.42
N TYR A 20 13.31 8.42 -2.46
CA TYR A 20 12.47 9.30 -3.28
C TYR A 20 12.58 8.95 -4.77
N PRO A 21 11.51 9.16 -5.56
CA PRO A 21 11.60 9.01 -7.01
C PRO A 21 12.48 10.09 -7.63
N ASN A 22 12.93 9.83 -8.86
CA ASN A 22 13.73 10.79 -9.63
C ASN A 22 12.95 12.08 -9.97
N ASP A 23 11.64 11.97 -10.12
CA ASP A 23 10.72 13.09 -10.34
C ASP A 23 9.62 13.04 -9.27
N LEU A 24 9.50 14.12 -8.50
CA LEU A 24 8.53 14.22 -7.41
C LEU A 24 7.13 14.59 -7.91
N GLU A 25 6.95 15.02 -9.15
CA GLU A 25 5.66 15.37 -9.77
C GLU A 25 5.23 14.35 -10.85
N GLU A 26 6.14 13.49 -11.32
CA GLU A 26 5.87 12.43 -12.30
C GLU A 26 6.38 11.08 -11.82
N PHE A 27 5.55 10.38 -11.04
CA PHE A 27 5.90 9.08 -10.46
C PHE A 27 4.73 8.10 -10.54
N ASP A 28 5.03 6.81 -10.71
CA ASP A 28 4.10 5.70 -10.58
C ASP A 28 4.83 4.53 -9.92
N ILE A 29 4.60 4.36 -8.62
CA ILE A 29 5.44 3.54 -7.75
C ILE A 29 4.59 2.46 -7.07
N LEU A 30 4.98 1.20 -7.20
CA LEU A 30 4.45 0.09 -6.42
C LEU A 30 5.03 0.13 -5.01
N MET A 31 4.16 0.27 -4.02
CA MET A 31 4.48 0.27 -2.60
C MET A 31 4.11 -1.06 -1.98
N GLU A 32 4.98 -1.57 -1.12
CA GLU A 32 4.73 -2.73 -0.27
C GLU A 32 4.55 -2.27 1.19
N LEU A 33 3.60 -2.90 1.87
CA LEU A 33 3.21 -2.70 3.26
C LEU A 33 3.45 -4.01 4.01
N ASP A 34 4.23 -3.96 5.08
CA ASP A 34 4.36 -5.06 6.03
C ASP A 34 3.38 -4.81 7.19
N LEU A 35 2.33 -5.64 7.27
CA LEU A 35 1.25 -5.48 8.23
C LEU A 35 1.22 -6.65 9.20
N CYS A 36 0.97 -6.38 10.49
CA CYS A 36 0.67 -7.43 11.47
C CYS A 36 -0.59 -7.13 12.28
N PHE A 37 -1.17 -8.14 12.92
CA PHE A 37 -2.09 -7.88 14.01
C PHE A 37 -1.30 -7.44 15.25
N GLU A 38 -1.86 -6.51 16.02
CA GLU A 38 -1.26 -6.02 17.26
C GLU A 38 -0.86 -7.21 18.17
N ASN A 39 0.37 -7.17 18.69
CA ASN A 39 1.02 -8.24 19.47
C ASN A 39 1.32 -9.56 18.73
N HIS A 40 1.18 -9.60 17.39
CA HIS A 40 1.41 -10.80 16.56
C HIS A 40 2.38 -10.51 15.40
N GLN A 41 3.53 -9.90 15.69
CA GLN A 41 4.51 -9.51 14.66
C GLN A 41 5.09 -10.69 13.86
N ALA A 42 5.12 -11.89 14.46
CA ALA A 42 5.63 -13.09 13.78
C ALA A 42 4.74 -13.57 12.62
N ASP A 43 3.48 -13.12 12.56
CA ASP A 43 2.48 -13.50 11.55
C ASP A 43 2.19 -12.35 10.59
N SER A 44 3.22 -11.56 10.25
CA SER A 44 3.06 -10.42 9.34
C SER A 44 2.74 -10.86 7.91
N VAL A 45 1.99 -10.03 7.21
CA VAL A 45 1.53 -10.28 5.84
C VAL A 45 1.75 -9.02 5.02
N PHE A 46 2.23 -9.23 3.80
CA PHE A 46 2.50 -8.16 2.86
C PHE A 46 1.27 -7.78 2.04
N PHE A 47 1.04 -6.49 1.94
CA PHE A 47 0.04 -5.87 1.07
C PHE A 47 0.73 -4.88 0.14
N GLU A 48 0.11 -4.58 -0.99
CA GLU A 48 0.65 -3.65 -1.98
C GLU A 48 -0.43 -2.74 -2.56
N PHE A 49 0.02 -1.58 -3.03
CA PHE A 49 -0.76 -0.58 -3.75
C PHE A 49 0.19 0.34 -4.52
N TYR A 50 -0.36 1.13 -5.44
CA TYR A 50 0.43 2.14 -6.16
C TYR A 50 0.32 3.51 -5.51
N VAL A 51 1.39 4.29 -5.59
CA VAL A 51 1.41 5.73 -5.34
C VAL A 51 1.81 6.39 -6.65
N ALA A 52 0.92 7.23 -7.19
CA ALA A 52 1.13 7.84 -8.50
C ALA A 52 0.77 9.32 -8.53
N SER A 53 1.40 10.08 -9.41
CA SER A 53 1.01 11.46 -9.67
C SER A 53 -0.10 11.56 -10.72
N PRO A 54 -0.86 12.67 -10.78
CA PRO A 54 -1.86 12.87 -11.82
C PRO A 54 -1.28 12.72 -13.24
N LYS A 55 -0.08 13.26 -13.49
CA LYS A 55 0.63 13.13 -14.77
C LYS A 55 0.90 11.67 -15.14
N ALA A 56 1.33 10.86 -14.16
CA ALA A 56 1.60 9.46 -14.42
C ALA A 56 0.31 8.65 -14.65
N ILE A 57 -0.79 9.00 -13.98
CA ILE A 57 -2.12 8.40 -14.23
C ILE A 57 -2.59 8.67 -15.66
N GLU A 58 -2.40 9.88 -16.19
CA GLU A 58 -2.76 10.22 -17.57
C GLU A 58 -2.05 9.35 -18.61
N ASN A 59 -0.84 8.89 -18.29
CA ASN A 59 -0.01 8.04 -19.15
C ASN A 59 -0.36 6.54 -19.05
N ARG A 60 -1.23 6.13 -18.12
CA ARG A 60 -1.64 4.72 -17.99
C ARG A 60 -2.53 4.29 -19.16
N THR A 61 -2.51 2.98 -19.46
CA THR A 61 -3.24 2.41 -20.59
C THR A 61 -4.76 2.62 -20.45
N ILE A 62 -5.36 3.23 -21.46
CA ILE A 62 -6.83 3.39 -21.56
C ILE A 62 -7.53 2.03 -21.70
N ASN A 63 -8.78 1.94 -21.25
CA ASN A 63 -9.59 0.71 -21.26
C ASN A 63 -8.98 -0.46 -20.46
N SER A 64 -8.25 -0.15 -19.38
CA SER A 64 -7.66 -1.14 -18.48
C SER A 64 -8.21 -1.03 -17.06
N PHE A 65 -8.18 -2.13 -16.31
CA PHE A 65 -8.43 -2.09 -14.87
C PHE A 65 -7.24 -1.44 -14.17
N MET A 66 -7.52 -0.48 -13.29
CA MET A 66 -6.48 0.16 -12.51
C MET A 66 -6.24 -0.62 -11.20
N PRO A 67 -4.97 -0.84 -10.82
CA PRO A 67 -4.67 -1.36 -9.50
C PRO A 67 -5.05 -0.32 -8.43
N PRO A 68 -5.22 -0.73 -7.17
CA PRO A 68 -5.42 0.21 -6.07
C PRO A 68 -4.30 1.26 -6.06
N THR A 69 -4.67 2.54 -6.14
CA THR A 69 -3.72 3.64 -6.33
C THR A 69 -4.08 4.82 -5.46
N LEU A 70 -3.11 5.31 -4.68
CA LEU A 70 -3.16 6.60 -4.00
C LEU A 70 -2.56 7.66 -4.94
N VAL A 71 -3.37 8.65 -5.32
CA VAL A 71 -2.93 9.73 -6.22
C VAL A 71 -2.48 10.93 -5.38
N LEU A 72 -1.26 11.42 -5.61
CA LEU A 72 -0.67 12.57 -4.90
C LEU A 72 -0.06 13.56 -5.92
N GLU A 73 -0.26 14.87 -5.72
CA GLU A 73 0.34 15.90 -6.59
C GLU A 73 1.87 15.88 -6.54
N GLU A 74 2.44 15.69 -5.35
CA GLU A 74 3.87 15.56 -5.10
C GLU A 74 4.12 14.34 -4.21
N PHE A 75 5.23 13.64 -4.44
CA PHE A 75 5.61 12.48 -3.62
C PHE A 75 5.98 12.89 -2.19
N ASP A 76 5.18 12.46 -1.21
CA ASP A 76 5.40 12.74 0.22
C ASP A 76 5.14 11.51 1.09
N TRP A 77 6.21 10.98 1.70
CA TRP A 77 6.16 9.87 2.64
C TRP A 77 5.26 10.09 3.85
N THR A 78 5.24 11.32 4.38
CA THR A 78 4.42 11.66 5.56
C THR A 78 2.95 11.55 5.18
N LEU A 79 2.59 12.06 4.02
CA LEU A 79 1.23 11.99 3.49
C LEU A 79 0.83 10.54 3.18
N ILE A 80 1.70 9.77 2.53
CA ILE A 80 1.47 8.33 2.27
C ILE A 80 1.20 7.59 3.59
N LYS A 81 2.07 7.72 4.59
CA LYS A 81 1.91 7.07 5.90
C LYS A 81 0.65 7.53 6.64
N CYS A 82 0.26 8.79 6.50
CA CYS A 82 -0.97 9.33 7.07
C CYS A 82 -2.22 8.68 6.42
N HIS A 83 -2.24 8.56 5.10
CA HIS A 83 -3.33 7.90 4.38
C HIS A 83 -3.41 6.40 4.70
N ILE A 84 -2.29 5.70 4.77
CA ILE A 84 -2.26 4.28 5.17
C ILE A 84 -2.74 4.11 6.61
N SER A 85 -2.26 4.92 7.55
CA SER A 85 -2.72 4.87 8.93
C SER A 85 -4.24 5.03 9.04
N LYS A 86 -4.82 5.98 8.30
CA LYS A 86 -6.28 6.18 8.23
C LYS A 86 -6.99 5.00 7.60
N LEU A 87 -6.44 4.43 6.53
CA LEU A 87 -7.01 3.27 5.86
C LEU A 87 -7.08 2.06 6.80
N LEU A 88 -6.01 1.78 7.53
CA LEU A 88 -5.92 0.63 8.44
C LEU A 88 -6.97 0.69 9.57
N LEU A 89 -7.38 1.90 10.00
CA LEU A 89 -8.46 2.05 10.99
C LEU A 89 -9.78 1.41 10.54
N HIS A 90 -10.06 1.37 9.23
CA HIS A 90 -11.28 0.73 8.72
C HIS A 90 -11.26 -0.78 8.93
N ALA A 91 -10.08 -1.41 8.99
CA ALA A 91 -9.90 -2.83 9.24
C ALA A 91 -9.75 -3.18 10.73
N ASN A 92 -9.86 -2.20 11.64
CA ASN A 92 -9.92 -2.48 13.07
C ASN A 92 -11.09 -3.41 13.40
N GLY A 93 -10.85 -4.32 14.34
CA GLY A 93 -11.83 -5.32 14.75
C GLY A 93 -11.91 -6.55 13.85
N CYS A 94 -11.23 -6.57 12.69
CA CYS A 94 -11.05 -7.80 11.92
C CYS A 94 -10.38 -8.89 12.76
N LYS A 95 -10.74 -10.15 12.48
CA LYS A 95 -10.28 -11.34 13.20
C LYS A 95 -9.36 -12.23 12.39
N SER A 96 -9.27 -12.00 11.08
CA SER A 96 -8.43 -12.75 10.16
C SER A 96 -7.95 -11.86 9.03
N TRP A 97 -6.85 -12.24 8.40
CA TRP A 97 -6.36 -11.53 7.22
C TRP A 97 -7.40 -11.52 6.09
N ALA A 98 -8.18 -12.60 5.92
CA ALA A 98 -9.22 -12.66 4.89
C ALA A 98 -10.28 -11.57 5.07
N GLU A 99 -10.68 -11.28 6.33
CA GLU A 99 -11.57 -10.15 6.62
C GLU A 99 -10.92 -8.80 6.30
N VAL A 100 -9.63 -8.64 6.61
CA VAL A 100 -8.85 -7.43 6.29
C VAL A 100 -8.79 -7.20 4.78
N ALA A 101 -8.37 -8.21 4.02
CA ALA A 101 -8.27 -8.15 2.57
C ALA A 101 -9.62 -7.87 1.91
N THR A 102 -10.70 -8.45 2.44
CA THR A 102 -12.06 -8.15 1.98
C THR A 102 -12.44 -6.70 2.27
N ARG A 103 -12.17 -6.22 3.48
CA ARG A 103 -12.62 -4.88 3.90
C ARG A 103 -11.83 -3.74 3.25
N LEU A 104 -10.55 -3.96 3.01
CA LEU A 104 -9.67 -2.98 2.34
C LEU A 104 -9.56 -3.23 0.83
N SER A 105 -10.43 -4.10 0.30
CA SER A 105 -10.46 -4.41 -1.13
C SER A 105 -10.73 -3.14 -1.94
N GLY A 106 -9.90 -2.94 -2.96
CA GLY A 106 -9.91 -1.74 -3.80
C GLY A 106 -9.02 -0.59 -3.32
N GLN A 107 -8.48 -0.62 -2.10
CA GLN A 107 -7.50 0.38 -1.62
C GLN A 107 -6.09 -0.20 -1.50
N ILE A 108 -5.97 -1.43 -1.03
CA ILE A 108 -4.73 -2.22 -1.02
C ILE A 108 -5.08 -3.67 -1.36
N ARG A 109 -4.09 -4.46 -1.78
CA ARG A 109 -4.28 -5.90 -2.07
C ARG A 109 -3.16 -6.73 -1.44
N PRO A 110 -3.40 -7.98 -1.05
CA PRO A 110 -2.32 -8.84 -0.59
C PRO A 110 -1.34 -9.19 -1.71
N THR A 111 -0.06 -9.31 -1.40
CA THR A 111 0.98 -9.72 -2.38
C THR A 111 0.93 -11.22 -2.66
N SER A 112 0.51 -12.03 -1.67
CA SER A 112 0.32 -13.47 -1.84
C SER A 112 -1.02 -13.95 -1.31
N LEU A 113 -1.73 -14.72 -2.12
CA LEU A 113 -2.97 -15.40 -1.72
C LEU A 113 -2.73 -16.58 -0.78
N SER A 114 -1.49 -17.07 -0.66
CA SER A 114 -1.15 -18.17 0.27
C SER A 114 -1.35 -17.81 1.73
N CYS A 115 -1.42 -16.52 2.05
CA CYS A 115 -1.67 -16.00 3.39
C CYS A 115 -3.15 -16.11 3.83
N PHE A 116 -4.04 -16.55 2.93
CA PHE A 116 -5.48 -16.65 3.17
C PHE A 116 -5.92 -18.10 2.95
N PRO A 117 -6.00 -18.93 4.01
CA PRO A 117 -6.60 -20.25 3.87
C PRO A 117 -8.08 -20.10 3.49
N PHE A 118 -8.49 -20.79 2.42
CA PHE A 118 -9.87 -20.88 1.95
C PHE A 118 -10.76 -21.63 2.95
#